data_AF-W6NPD1-F1
#
_entry.id   AF-W6NPD1-F1
#
_cell.length_a   1.000
_cell.length_b   1.000
_cell.length_c   1.000
_cell.angle_alpha   90.00
_cell.angle_beta   90.00
_cell.angle_gamma   90.00
#
_symmetry.space_group_name_H-M   'P 1'
#
loop_
_entity.id
_entity.type
_entity.pdbx_description
1 polymer ?
#
loop_
_entity_poly.entity_id
_entity_poly.type
_entity_poly.pdbx_seq_one_letter_code
_entity_poly.pdbx_strand_id
1 'polypeptide(L)'
;KLEIASREFWKRIWSDGEPISRRSDFEKVLAASEIENPSKYIDRIDSSSAMTLLFQNTKAALDTGAFGAPWIIVNKDGEEHAFFGSDRLHLIAQLIGEKFTDGLVQYSKQ
;
A
#
# COMPACT_ATOMS: atom_id res chain seq x y z
N LYS A 1 -7.91 -6.18 8.05
CA LYS A 1 -8.63 -5.63 6.87
C LYS A 1 -7.84 -4.54 6.10
N LEU A 2 -6.58 -4.25 6.46
CA LEU A 2 -5.77 -3.23 5.77
C LEU A 2 -5.60 -3.53 4.27
N GLU A 3 -5.21 -4.77 3.93
CA GLU A 3 -5.03 -5.20 2.53
C GLU A 3 -6.28 -4.96 1.67
N ILE A 4 -7.45 -5.37 2.16
CA ILE A 4 -8.73 -5.21 1.46
C ILE A 4 -9.06 -3.72 1.29
N ALA A 5 -8.96 -2.93 2.37
CA ALA A 5 -9.23 -1.49 2.30
C ALA A 5 -8.30 -0.75 1.34
N SER A 6 -7.00 -1.04 1.37
CA SER A 6 -6.04 -0.48 0.42
C SER A 6 -6.39 -0.86 -1.03
N ARG A 7 -6.80 -2.11 -1.27
CA ARG A 7 -7.21 -2.57 -2.60
C ARG A 7 -8.48 -1.88 -3.09
N GLU A 8 -9.47 -1.70 -2.23
CA GLU A 8 -10.72 -0.99 -2.59
C GLU A 8 -10.48 0.50 -2.83
N PHE A 9 -9.60 1.16 -2.08
CA PHE A 9 -9.12 2.51 -2.43
C PHE A 9 -8.46 2.54 -3.81
N TRP A 10 -7.59 1.57 -4.10
CA TRP A 10 -6.86 1.49 -5.36
C TRP A 10 -7.79 1.28 -6.56
N LYS A 11 -8.72 0.32 -6.45
CA LYS A 11 -9.75 0.06 -7.47
C LYS A 11 -10.58 1.30 -7.75
N ARG A 12 -11.07 1.95 -6.70
CA ARG A 12 -11.94 3.12 -6.83
C ARG A 12 -11.30 4.22 -7.67
N ILE A 13 -10.05 4.58 -7.39
CA ILE A 13 -9.36 5.66 -8.12
C ILE A 13 -8.77 5.20 -9.47
N TRP A 14 -8.12 4.03 -9.52
CA TRP A 14 -7.34 3.61 -10.69
C TRP A 14 -8.05 2.62 -11.62
N SER A 15 -9.17 2.03 -11.21
CA SER A 15 -10.01 1.18 -12.06
C SER A 15 -11.32 1.85 -12.41
N ASP A 16 -12.00 2.45 -11.43
CA ASP A 16 -13.34 3.02 -11.63
C ASP A 16 -13.31 4.52 -11.96
N GLY A 17 -12.16 5.19 -11.78
CA GLY A 17 -12.02 6.63 -12.01
C GLY A 17 -12.81 7.49 -11.03
N GLU A 18 -13.18 6.94 -9.87
CA GLU A 18 -13.98 7.60 -8.86
C GLU A 18 -13.11 8.27 -7.76
N PRO A 19 -13.58 9.36 -7.14
CA PRO A 19 -12.80 10.09 -6.14
C PRO A 19 -12.68 9.35 -4.80
N ILE A 20 -11.64 9.70 -4.03
CA ILE A 20 -11.30 9.17 -2.70
C ILE A 20 -10.98 10.30 -1.69
N SER A 21 -11.62 11.47 -1.81
CA SER A 21 -11.23 12.67 -1.05
C SER A 21 -12.26 13.17 -0.05
N ARG A 22 -13.52 12.69 -0.11
CA ARG A 22 -14.59 13.10 0.80
C ARG A 22 -15.00 11.96 1.71
N ARG A 23 -15.56 12.29 2.87
CA ARG A 23 -16.12 11.31 3.83
C ARG A 23 -16.96 10.21 3.16
N SER A 24 -17.91 10.58 2.30
CA SER A 24 -18.78 9.62 1.62
C SER A 24 -18.03 8.68 0.67
N ASP A 25 -16.90 9.11 0.11
CA ASP A 25 -16.04 8.26 -0.70
C ASP A 25 -15.36 7.19 0.20
N PHE A 26 -14.91 7.57 1.39
CA PHE A 26 -14.31 6.66 2.38
C PHE A 26 -15.35 5.67 2.92
N GLU A 27 -16.58 6.11 3.19
CA GLU A 27 -17.67 5.25 3.64
C GLU A 27 -17.97 4.14 2.63
N LYS A 28 -17.97 4.46 1.33
CA LYS A 28 -18.12 3.46 0.25
C LYS A 28 -16.97 2.45 0.25
N VAL A 29 -15.73 2.92 0.35
CA VAL A 29 -14.55 2.03 0.40
C VAL A 29 -14.60 1.12 1.62
N LEU A 30 -14.91 1.65 2.79
CA LEU A 30 -14.98 0.86 4.03
C LEU A 30 -16.13 -0.15 3.99
N ALA A 31 -17.28 0.20 3.41
CA ALA A 31 -18.38 -0.73 3.18
C ALA A 31 -17.97 -1.88 2.23
N ALA A 32 -17.33 -1.57 1.10
CA ALA A 32 -16.79 -2.56 0.17
C ALA A 32 -15.69 -3.44 0.79
N SER A 33 -15.03 -2.93 1.84
CA SER A 33 -14.02 -3.64 2.61
C SER A 33 -14.58 -4.44 3.79
N GLU A 34 -15.91 -4.55 3.89
CA GLU A 34 -16.64 -5.20 5.00
C GLU A 34 -16.29 -4.60 6.38
N ILE A 35 -15.88 -3.34 6.45
CA ILE A 35 -15.58 -2.68 7.71
C ILE A 35 -16.88 -2.08 8.27
N GLU A 36 -17.38 -2.71 9.32
CA GLU A 36 -18.51 -2.19 10.08
C GLU A 36 -18.13 -0.90 10.82
N ASN A 37 -19.12 -0.02 11.02
CA ASN A 37 -18.97 1.26 11.71
C ASN A 37 -17.84 2.15 11.12
N PRO A 38 -17.93 2.54 9.83
CA PRO A 38 -16.89 3.33 9.16
C PRO A 38 -16.55 4.65 9.88
N SER A 39 -17.52 5.27 10.56
CA SER A 39 -17.34 6.47 11.37
C SER A 39 -16.22 6.33 12.41
N LYS A 40 -16.08 5.16 13.04
CA LYS A 40 -15.03 4.85 14.02
C LYS A 40 -13.62 5.14 13.48
N TYR A 41 -13.43 5.00 12.17
CA TYR A 41 -12.15 5.23 11.50
C TYR A 41 -12.08 6.62 10.88
N ILE A 42 -13.13 7.02 10.16
CA ILE A 42 -13.15 8.29 9.42
C ILE A 42 -13.06 9.48 10.39
N ASP A 43 -13.71 9.41 11.55
CA ASP A 43 -13.69 10.50 12.54
C ASP A 43 -12.31 10.70 13.18
N ARG A 44 -11.36 9.78 12.95
CA ARG A 44 -10.03 9.78 13.56
C ARG A 44 -8.91 10.07 12.58
N ILE A 45 -9.19 10.28 11.29
CA ILE A 45 -8.16 10.47 10.26
C ILE A 45 -7.25 11.67 10.56
N ASP A 46 -7.83 12.74 11.12
CA ASP A 46 -7.11 13.97 11.48
C ASP A 46 -6.67 13.99 12.95
N SER A 47 -6.86 12.88 13.68
CA SER A 47 -6.40 12.80 15.07
C SER A 47 -4.88 12.92 15.13
N SER A 48 -4.35 13.60 16.14
CA SER A 48 -2.89 13.76 16.31
C SER A 48 -2.16 12.42 16.29
N SER A 49 -2.78 11.37 16.82
CA SER A 49 -2.24 10.00 16.79
C SER A 49 -2.12 9.42 15.38
N ALA A 50 -3.14 9.59 14.53
CA ALA A 50 -3.13 9.09 13.16
C ALA A 50 -2.11 9.86 12.30
N MET A 51 -2.11 11.19 12.42
CA MET A 51 -1.16 12.05 11.71
C MET A 51 0.28 11.77 12.12
N THR A 52 0.56 11.61 13.41
CA THR A 52 1.90 11.28 13.91
C THR A 52 2.37 9.95 13.32
N LEU A 53 1.53 8.91 13.33
CA LEU A 53 1.90 7.60 12.78
C LEU A 53 2.12 7.65 11.26
N LEU A 54 1.29 8.40 10.52
CA LEU A 54 1.47 8.61 9.09
C LEU A 54 2.81 9.28 8.77
N PHE A 55 3.17 10.33 9.51
CA PHE A 55 4.47 11.00 9.36
C PHE A 55 5.64 10.09 9.74
N GLN A 56 5.53 9.35 10.84
CA GLN A 56 6.57 8.42 11.28
C GLN A 56 6.84 7.33 10.24
N ASN A 57 5.79 6.71 9.69
CA ASN A 57 5.93 5.68 8.66
C ASN A 57 6.54 6.25 7.37
N THR A 58 6.13 7.46 6.97
CA THR A 58 6.69 8.12 5.78
C THR A 58 8.16 8.50 6.01
N LYS A 59 8.49 9.01 7.20
CA LYS A 59 9.86 9.33 7.59
C LYS A 59 10.75 8.10 7.62
N ALA A 60 10.26 6.97 8.15
CA ALA A 60 11.01 5.72 8.15
C ALA A 60 11.39 5.29 6.72
N ALA A 61 10.49 5.43 5.74
CA ALA A 61 10.82 5.19 4.34
C ALA A 61 11.89 6.18 3.81
N LEU A 62 11.74 7.48 4.09
CA LEU A 62 12.71 8.50 3.67
C LEU A 62 14.10 8.27 4.28
N ASP A 63 14.17 7.84 5.54
CA ASP A 63 15.42 7.57 6.25
C ASP A 63 16.18 6.37 5.63
N THR A 64 15.49 5.50 4.89
CA THR A 64 16.10 4.43 4.08
C THR A 64 16.49 4.87 2.65
N GLY A 65 16.32 6.15 2.31
CA GLY A 65 16.67 6.70 1.00
C GLY A 65 15.54 6.71 -0.04
N ALA A 66 14.29 6.48 0.38
CA ALA A 66 13.15 6.51 -0.53
C ALA A 66 13.00 7.87 -1.23
N PHE A 67 12.82 7.84 -2.55
CA PHE A 67 12.53 9.02 -3.38
C PHE A 67 11.20 8.90 -4.15
N GLY A 68 10.49 7.80 -3.98
CA GLY A 68 9.22 7.51 -4.65
C GLY A 68 8.57 6.23 -4.10
N ALA A 69 7.44 5.84 -4.68
CA ALA A 69 6.70 4.64 -4.31
C ALA A 69 6.37 3.76 -5.54
N PRO A 70 6.27 2.42 -5.37
CA PRO A 70 6.52 1.69 -4.12
C PRO A 70 8.02 1.65 -3.76
N TRP A 71 8.29 1.65 -2.46
CA TRP A 71 9.61 1.45 -1.86
C TRP A 71 9.54 0.26 -0.91
N ILE A 72 10.30 -0.78 -1.20
CA ILE A 72 10.23 -2.07 -0.51
C ILE A 72 11.57 -2.33 0.17
N ILE A 73 11.55 -2.49 1.49
CA ILE A 73 12.70 -2.91 2.28
C ILE A 73 12.58 -4.41 2.57
N VAL A 74 13.62 -5.16 2.20
CA VAL A 74 13.76 -6.58 2.53
C VAL A 74 14.91 -6.72 3.53
N ASN A 75 14.58 -7.22 4.72
CA ASN A 75 15.57 -7.55 5.75
C ASN A 75 16.04 -8.99 5.54
N LYS A 76 17.33 -9.20 5.25
CA LYS A 76 17.92 -10.52 5.02
C LYS A 76 19.30 -10.59 5.66
N ASP A 77 19.52 -11.62 6.48
CA ASP A 77 20.82 -11.92 7.10
C ASP A 77 21.46 -10.73 7.87
N GLY A 78 20.61 -9.88 8.46
CA GLY A 78 21.04 -8.69 9.21
C GLY A 78 21.27 -7.44 8.35
N GLU A 79 21.06 -7.51 7.04
CA GLU A 79 21.15 -6.38 6.11
C GLU A 79 19.78 -5.94 5.60
N GLU A 80 19.63 -4.63 5.39
CA GLU A 80 18.48 -4.02 4.73
C GLU A 80 18.76 -3.81 3.24
N HIS A 81 17.92 -4.38 2.38
CA HIS A 81 17.98 -4.20 0.94
C HIS A 81 16.76 -3.42 0.46
N ALA A 82 17.01 -2.26 -0.16
CA ALA A 82 15.96 -1.39 -0.65
C ALA A 82 15.71 -1.55 -2.16
N PHE A 83 14.42 -1.61 -2.54
CA PHE A 83 13.99 -1.73 -3.92
C PHE A 83 12.91 -0.69 -4.24
N PHE A 84 13.18 0.13 -5.25
CA PHE A 84 12.19 1.06 -5.82
C PHE A 84 11.49 0.43 -7.02
N GLY A 85 10.17 0.63 -7.10
CA GLY A 85 9.36 0.25 -8.25
C GLY A 85 8.76 -1.16 -8.14
N SER A 86 7.72 -1.40 -8.95
CA SER A 86 7.05 -2.71 -9.04
C SER A 86 7.78 -3.71 -9.93
N ASP A 87 8.82 -3.28 -10.64
CA ASP A 87 9.59 -4.05 -11.62
C ASP A 87 10.84 -4.74 -11.02
N ARG A 88 10.99 -4.71 -9.69
CA ARG A 88 12.14 -5.31 -8.97
C ARG A 88 11.81 -6.58 -8.17
N LEU A 89 10.59 -7.10 -8.28
CA LEU A 89 10.16 -8.30 -7.55
C LEU A 89 11.01 -9.55 -7.86
N HIS A 90 11.57 -9.66 -9.07
CA HIS A 90 12.46 -10.75 -9.44
C HIS A 90 13.80 -10.71 -8.68
N LEU A 91 14.35 -9.51 -8.41
CA LEU A 91 15.55 -9.35 -7.59
C LEU A 91 15.26 -9.66 -6.13
N ILE A 92 14.08 -9.27 -5.64
CA ILE A 92 13.62 -9.63 -4.29
C ILE A 92 13.54 -11.15 -4.15
N ALA A 93 12.94 -11.85 -5.11
CA ALA A 93 12.86 -13.31 -5.11
C ALA A 93 14.26 -13.95 -5.05
N GLN A 94 15.19 -13.48 -5.89
CA GLN A 94 16.58 -13.94 -5.86
C GLN A 94 17.24 -13.71 -4.49
N LEU A 95 17.05 -12.53 -3.88
CA LEU A 95 17.61 -12.17 -2.57
C LEU A 95 17.12 -13.12 -1.47
N ILE A 96 15.83 -13.47 -1.47
CA ILE A 96 15.25 -14.33 -0.44
C ILE A 96 15.36 -15.83 -0.75
N GLY A 97 16.00 -16.20 -1.87
CA GLY A 97 16.18 -17.60 -2.28
C GLY A 97 14.92 -18.24 -2.88
N GLU A 98 13.96 -17.44 -3.31
CA GLU A 98 12.69 -17.90 -3.88
C GLU A 98 12.70 -17.89 -5.41
N LYS A 99 11.94 -18.80 -6.01
CA LYS A 99 11.76 -18.83 -7.46
C LYS A 99 10.76 -17.75 -7.89
N PHE A 100 11.20 -16.82 -8.74
CA PHE A 100 10.28 -15.92 -9.43
C PHE A 100 9.47 -16.69 -10.49
N THR A 101 8.14 -16.61 -10.42
CA THR A 101 7.21 -17.39 -11.27
C THR A 101 6.50 -16.54 -12.34
N ASP A 102 7.16 -15.46 -12.76
CA ASP A 102 6.60 -14.41 -13.63
C ASP A 102 5.37 -13.71 -13.03
N GLY A 103 4.85 -12.71 -13.75
CA GLY A 103 3.63 -12.01 -13.36
C GLY A 103 2.37 -12.83 -13.65
N LEU A 104 1.21 -12.28 -13.28
CA LEU A 104 -0.09 -12.86 -13.63
C LEU A 104 -0.38 -12.63 -15.12
N VAL A 105 0.21 -13.45 -15.98
CA VAL A 105 0.21 -13.29 -17.44
C VAL A 105 -1.20 -13.20 -18.02
N GLN A 106 -2.21 -13.80 -17.38
CA GLN A 106 -3.61 -13.66 -17.82
C GLN A 106 -4.13 -12.22 -17.82
N TYR A 107 -3.49 -11.31 -17.06
CA TYR A 107 -3.85 -9.88 -16.99
C TYR A 107 -2.91 -8.97 -17.80
N SER A 108 -1.98 -9.55 -18.57
CA SER A 108 -1.04 -8.78 -19.41
C SER A 108 -1.67 -8.21 -20.69
N LYS A 109 -2.85 -8.71 -21.07
CA LYS A 109 -3.61 -8.25 -22.23
C LYS A 109 -4.70 -7.31 -21.73
N GLN A 110 -4.65 -6.06 -22.20
CA GLN A 110 -5.77 -5.12 -22.13
C GLN A 110 -6.79 -5.47 -23.21
#